data_AF-A0A9W7XPS9-F1
#
_entry.id   AF-A0A9W7XPS9-F1
#
_cell.length_a   1.000
_cell.length_b   1.000
_cell.length_c   1.000
_cell.angle_alpha   90.00
_cell.angle_beta   90.00
_cell.angle_gamma   90.00
#
_symmetry.space_group_name_H-M   'P 1'
#
loop_
_entity.id
_entity.type
_entity.pdbx_description
1 polymer ?
#
loop_
_entity_poly.entity_id
_entity_poly.type
_entity_poly.pdbx_seq_one_letter_code
_entity_poly.pdbx_strand_id
1 'polypeptide(L)'
;MDISTTQAAETSAKNSGASVSFARAMHETYVETYGKPSIVKASVYKTAKPDIVGVDLVTSQRDFTNDTKRRVSRSMSLWLHDGKAEVLIDSQATDIGSEVSSLQSPTDPSLRAVLRNGKEKSSCFVEIWRDGMLTSNYDVSATHGQFYGDETFGSLAWSNDNSYL
;
A
#
# COMPACT_ATOMS: atom_id res chain seq x y z
N MET A 1 31.70 -52.15 23.14
CA MET A 1 30.77 -51.89 22.03
C MET A 1 29.78 -50.81 22.47
N ASP A 2 30.27 -49.58 22.42
CA ASP A 2 29.66 -48.36 21.86
C ASP A 2 28.24 -47.96 22.25
N ILE A 3 28.02 -47.76 23.54
CA ILE A 3 26.85 -47.04 24.07
C ILE A 3 26.95 -45.53 23.72
N SER A 4 28.17 -44.99 23.62
CA SER A 4 28.43 -43.58 23.32
C SER A 4 28.03 -43.16 21.90
N THR A 5 28.14 -44.07 20.92
CA THR A 5 27.85 -43.77 19.52
C THR A 5 26.34 -43.67 19.26
N THR A 6 25.55 -44.51 19.94
CA THR A 6 24.07 -44.50 19.85
C THR A 6 23.48 -43.26 20.51
N GLN A 7 24.02 -42.84 21.66
CA GLN A 7 23.56 -41.63 22.37
C GLN A 7 23.88 -40.35 21.59
N ALA A 8 25.02 -40.29 20.91
CA ALA A 8 25.39 -39.18 20.02
C ALA A 8 24.48 -39.09 18.78
N ALA A 9 24.12 -40.22 18.19
CA ALA A 9 23.22 -40.27 17.02
C ALA A 9 21.78 -39.84 17.36
N GLU A 10 21.24 -40.28 18.50
CA GLU A 10 19.91 -39.85 18.97
C GLU A 10 19.86 -38.36 19.31
N THR A 11 20.94 -37.83 19.89
CA THR A 11 21.05 -36.40 20.21
C THR A 11 21.16 -35.56 18.94
N SER A 12 21.90 -36.03 17.94
CA SER A 12 22.00 -35.39 16.62
C SER A 12 20.67 -35.39 15.86
N ALA A 13 19.93 -36.50 15.86
CA ALA A 13 18.61 -36.60 15.25
C ALA A 13 17.57 -35.69 15.95
N LYS A 14 17.56 -35.65 17.29
CA LYS A 14 16.71 -34.72 18.06
C LYS A 14 17.06 -33.25 17.79
N ASN A 15 18.35 -32.92 17.70
CA ASN A 15 18.81 -31.57 17.34
C ASN A 15 18.39 -31.18 15.91
N SER A 16 18.35 -32.14 14.97
CA SER A 16 17.85 -31.92 13.61
C SER A 16 16.33 -31.70 13.56
N GLY A 17 15.55 -32.42 14.39
CA GLY A 17 14.11 -32.19 14.51
C GLY A 17 13.77 -30.85 15.15
N ALA A 18 14.53 -30.46 16.18
CA ALA A 18 14.39 -29.18 16.86
C ALA A 18 14.80 -27.99 15.99
N SER A 19 15.84 -28.14 15.16
CA SER A 19 16.23 -27.08 14.23
C SER A 19 15.23 -26.89 13.09
N VAL A 20 14.64 -27.99 12.59
CA VAL A 20 13.58 -27.93 11.57
C VAL A 20 12.30 -27.32 12.14
N SER A 21 11.89 -27.68 13.36
CA SER A 21 10.71 -27.09 13.99
C SER A 21 10.90 -25.61 14.29
N PHE A 22 12.09 -25.21 14.75
CA PHE A 22 12.45 -23.81 14.92
C PHE A 22 12.42 -23.05 13.60
N ALA A 23 13.04 -23.58 12.54
CA ALA A 23 13.05 -22.93 11.23
C ALA A 23 11.63 -22.75 10.67
N ARG A 24 10.74 -23.73 10.87
CA ARG A 24 9.32 -23.64 10.50
C ARG A 24 8.60 -22.56 11.30
N ALA A 25 8.74 -22.57 12.63
CA ALA A 25 8.10 -21.57 13.49
C ALA A 25 8.56 -20.15 13.17
N MET A 26 9.86 -19.96 12.86
CA MET A 26 10.40 -18.70 12.40
C MET A 26 9.78 -18.28 11.07
N HIS A 27 9.68 -19.19 10.10
CA HIS A 27 9.05 -18.91 8.81
C HIS A 27 7.58 -18.50 8.96
N GLU A 28 6.79 -19.24 9.75
CA GLU A 28 5.38 -18.92 10.03
C GLU A 28 5.23 -17.54 10.67
N THR A 29 6.07 -17.24 11.68
CA THR A 29 6.10 -15.93 12.35
C THR A 29 6.45 -14.81 11.36
N TYR A 30 7.44 -15.03 10.48
CA TYR A 30 7.82 -14.07 9.47
C TYR A 30 6.69 -13.81 8.46
N VAL A 31 6.04 -14.87 7.97
CA VAL A 31 4.91 -14.77 7.05
C VAL A 31 3.75 -14.00 7.69
N GLU A 32 3.42 -14.30 8.94
CA GLU A 32 2.35 -13.60 9.67
C GLU A 32 2.67 -12.10 9.84
N THR A 33 3.91 -11.79 10.20
CA THR A 33 4.34 -10.42 10.46
C THR A 33 4.42 -9.59 9.17
N TYR A 34 4.92 -10.17 8.08
CA TYR A 34 4.92 -9.55 6.75
C TYR A 34 3.50 -9.37 6.19
N GLY A 35 2.58 -10.24 6.61
CA GLY A 35 1.16 -10.22 6.28
C GLY A 35 0.39 -8.99 6.79
N LYS A 36 0.95 -8.23 7.73
CA LYS A 36 0.26 -7.11 8.37
C LYS A 36 0.48 -5.81 7.58
N PRO A 37 -0.56 -5.24 6.96
CA PRO A 37 -0.43 -3.97 6.25
C PRO A 37 -0.19 -2.82 7.23
N SER A 38 0.67 -1.87 6.85
CA SER A 38 0.80 -0.58 7.52
C SER A 38 0.05 0.50 6.77
N ILE A 39 -0.60 1.42 7.49
CA ILE A 39 -1.27 2.57 6.86
C ILE A 39 -0.19 3.53 6.37
N VAL A 40 -0.27 3.88 5.08
CA VAL A 40 0.62 4.87 4.43
C VAL A 40 -0.09 6.21 4.34
N LYS A 41 -1.37 6.20 3.96
CA LYS A 41 -2.16 7.43 3.79
C LYS A 41 -3.61 7.17 4.12
N ALA A 42 -4.25 8.14 4.74
CA ALA A 42 -5.71 8.17 4.92
C ALA A 42 -6.21 9.58 4.57
N SER A 43 -7.29 9.68 3.80
CA SER A 43 -7.96 10.95 3.51
C SER A 43 -9.46 10.80 3.71
N VAL A 44 -10.07 11.83 4.30
CA VAL A 44 -11.50 11.90 4.55
C VAL A 44 -12.07 13.10 3.81
N TYR A 45 -13.16 12.91 3.09
CA TYR A 45 -13.82 13.98 2.33
C TYR A 45 -15.34 13.91 2.47
N LYS A 46 -15.97 15.06 2.29
CA LYS A 46 -17.44 15.18 2.35
C LYS A 46 -18.05 14.63 1.07
N THR A 47 -19.18 13.96 1.20
CA THR A 47 -20.01 13.59 0.05
C THR A 47 -21.16 14.60 -0.14
N ALA A 48 -21.97 14.40 -1.17
CA ALA A 48 -23.17 15.21 -1.39
C ALA A 48 -24.20 15.09 -0.24
N LYS A 49 -24.16 14.00 0.53
CA LYS A 49 -24.99 13.81 1.72
C LYS A 49 -24.19 14.18 2.97
N PRO A 50 -24.67 15.10 3.81
CA PRO A 50 -23.90 15.59 4.96
C PRO A 50 -23.58 14.50 6.00
N ASP A 51 -24.46 13.51 6.13
CA ASP A 51 -24.29 12.39 7.06
C ASP A 51 -23.40 11.27 6.47
N ILE A 52 -22.89 11.43 5.24
CA ILE A 52 -22.01 10.44 4.61
C ILE A 52 -20.66 11.08 4.31
N VAL A 53 -19.60 10.42 4.76
CA VAL A 53 -18.21 10.79 4.46
C VAL A 53 -17.54 9.70 3.63
N GLY A 54 -16.73 10.12 2.67
CA GLY A 54 -15.84 9.26 1.92
C GLY A 54 -14.50 9.15 2.65
N VAL A 55 -13.93 7.95 2.68
CA VAL A 55 -12.61 7.69 3.25
C VAL A 55 -11.81 6.89 2.25
N ASP A 56 -10.65 7.40 1.86
CA ASP A 56 -9.67 6.65 1.09
C ASP A 56 -8.50 6.26 2.00
N LEU A 57 -8.13 4.99 1.94
CA LEU A 57 -7.05 4.38 2.70
C LEU A 57 -6.04 3.78 1.72
N VAL A 58 -4.77 4.09 1.93
CA VAL A 58 -3.66 3.42 1.27
C VAL A 58 -2.84 2.69 2.31
N THR A 59 -2.67 1.39 2.11
CA THR A 59 -1.83 0.54 2.95
C THR A 59 -0.63 0.03 2.17
N SER A 60 0.47 -0.20 2.88
CA SER A 60 1.66 -0.87 2.36
C SER A 60 1.81 -2.22 3.03
N GLN A 61 2.08 -3.25 2.24
CA GLN A 61 2.36 -4.59 2.74
C GLN A 61 3.55 -5.18 2.00
N ARG A 62 4.40 -5.93 2.71
CA ARG A 62 5.52 -6.63 2.08
C ARG A 62 5.06 -8.02 1.67
N ASP A 63 5.10 -8.29 0.38
CA ASP A 63 4.86 -9.62 -0.18
C ASP A 63 6.12 -10.46 0.06
N PHE A 64 6.04 -11.36 1.05
CA PHE A 64 7.15 -12.23 1.42
C PHE A 64 7.56 -13.15 0.26
N THR A 65 6.60 -13.66 -0.52
CA THR A 65 6.87 -14.63 -1.59
C THR A 65 7.62 -14.01 -2.75
N ASN A 66 7.29 -12.78 -3.11
CA ASN A 66 7.92 -12.08 -4.24
C ASN A 66 9.00 -11.07 -3.81
N ASP A 67 9.27 -10.93 -2.51
CA ASP A 67 10.13 -9.88 -1.91
C ASP A 67 9.84 -8.46 -2.48
N THR A 68 8.55 -8.16 -2.66
CA THR A 68 8.10 -6.87 -3.21
C THR A 68 7.24 -6.10 -2.22
N LYS A 69 7.30 -4.78 -2.26
CA LYS A 69 6.40 -3.90 -1.51
C LYS A 69 5.15 -3.65 -2.34
N ARG A 70 3.99 -4.09 -1.85
CA ARG A 70 2.68 -3.83 -2.45
C ARG A 70 2.06 -2.62 -1.77
N ARG A 71 1.51 -1.71 -2.56
CA ARG A 71 0.64 -0.65 -2.06
C ARG A 71 -0.77 -0.96 -2.51
N VAL A 72 -1.71 -0.88 -1.57
CA VAL A 72 -3.11 -1.23 -1.80
C VAL A 72 -3.96 -0.04 -1.43
N SER A 73 -4.88 0.34 -2.32
CA SER A 73 -5.88 1.36 -2.07
C SER A 73 -7.25 0.72 -1.77
N ARG A 74 -7.97 1.30 -0.80
CA ARG A 74 -9.37 1.00 -0.48
C ARG A 74 -10.10 2.32 -0.24
N SER A 75 -11.27 2.45 -0.84
CA SER A 75 -12.23 3.52 -0.57
C SER A 75 -13.44 2.97 0.17
N MET A 76 -13.96 3.72 1.13
CA MET A 76 -15.17 3.39 1.87
C MET A 76 -16.06 4.62 2.05
N SER A 77 -17.36 4.41 2.10
CA SER A 77 -18.33 5.44 2.51
C SER A 77 -18.85 5.09 3.90
N LEU A 78 -18.73 6.03 4.82
CA LEU A 78 -19.22 5.89 6.19
C LEU A 78 -20.48 6.71 6.37
N TRP A 79 -21.52 6.11 6.94
CA TRP A 79 -22.70 6.81 7.42
C TRP A 79 -22.49 7.22 8.88
N LEU A 80 -22.59 8.51 9.16
CA LEU A 80 -22.43 9.12 10.47
C LEU A 80 -23.80 9.36 11.08
N HIS A 81 -24.13 8.66 12.16
CA HIS A 81 -25.37 8.86 12.91
C HIS A 81 -25.16 8.57 14.39
N ASP A 82 -25.84 9.29 15.27
CA ASP A 82 -25.80 9.10 16.73
C ASP A 82 -24.37 9.00 17.33
N GLY A 83 -23.43 9.77 16.79
CA GLY A 83 -22.01 9.75 17.20
C GLY A 83 -21.25 8.49 16.80
N LYS A 84 -21.80 7.65 15.92
CA LYS A 84 -21.22 6.43 15.39
C LYS A 84 -20.93 6.58 13.89
N ALA A 85 -19.99 5.77 13.40
CA ALA A 85 -19.69 5.64 11.98
C ALA A 85 -19.91 4.19 11.56
N GLU A 86 -20.82 3.97 10.61
CA GLU A 86 -21.12 2.66 10.04
C GLU A 86 -20.67 2.60 8.58
N VAL A 87 -20.05 1.49 8.19
CA VAL A 87 -19.60 1.30 6.80
C VAL A 87 -20.81 1.02 5.91
N LEU A 88 -21.08 1.91 4.97
CA LEU A 88 -22.15 1.75 3.98
C LEU A 88 -21.65 1.01 2.74
N ILE A 89 -20.48 1.41 2.25
CA ILE A 89 -19.83 0.84 1.05
C ILE A 89 -18.36 0.67 1.38
N ASP A 90 -17.81 -0.48 0.99
CA ASP A 90 -16.39 -0.80 1.10
C ASP A 90 -15.92 -1.36 -0.24
N SER A 91 -14.97 -0.67 -0.87
CA SER A 91 -14.39 -1.12 -2.13
C SER A 91 -13.46 -2.30 -1.91
N GLN A 92 -13.27 -3.11 -2.94
CA GLN A 92 -12.21 -4.11 -2.92
C GLN A 92 -10.83 -3.43 -2.91
N ALA A 93 -9.91 -4.07 -2.21
CA ALA A 93 -8.49 -3.73 -2.23
C ALA A 93 -7.95 -3.74 -3.66
N THR A 94 -7.42 -2.61 -4.11
CA THR A 94 -6.80 -2.48 -5.44
C THR A 94 -5.30 -2.28 -5.29
N ASP A 95 -4.48 -3.13 -5.92
CA ASP A 95 -3.03 -2.95 -5.97
C ASP A 95 -2.69 -1.72 -6.84
N ILE A 96 -2.01 -0.76 -6.22
CA ILE A 96 -1.52 0.48 -6.83
C ILE A 96 0.01 0.47 -6.92
N GLY A 97 0.66 -0.69 -6.89
CA GLY A 97 2.08 -0.89 -6.58
C GLY A 97 3.16 -0.07 -7.31
N SER A 98 2.88 0.59 -8.45
CA SER A 98 3.83 1.54 -9.08
C SER A 98 3.53 3.02 -8.78
N GLU A 99 2.45 3.31 -8.06
CA GLU A 99 2.12 4.64 -7.57
C GLU A 99 3.12 5.07 -6.49
N VAL A 100 3.84 6.14 -6.79
CA VAL A 100 4.82 6.75 -5.89
C VAL A 100 4.13 7.69 -4.91
N SER A 101 3.18 8.48 -5.40
CA SER A 101 2.36 9.39 -4.60
C SER A 101 1.04 9.67 -5.32
N SER A 102 0.04 10.11 -4.58
CA SER A 102 -1.17 10.68 -5.15
C SER A 102 -1.75 11.77 -4.29
N LEU A 103 -2.55 12.64 -4.91
CA LEU A 103 -3.25 13.71 -4.25
C LEU A 103 -4.66 13.84 -4.83
N GLN A 104 -5.66 13.71 -3.95
CA GLN A 104 -7.05 14.01 -4.29
C GLN A 104 -7.23 15.54 -4.38
N SER A 105 -8.01 16.01 -5.34
CA SER A 105 -8.36 17.43 -5.42
C SER A 105 -9.10 17.86 -4.14
N PRO A 106 -8.78 19.05 -3.60
CA PRO A 106 -9.42 19.59 -2.41
C PRO A 106 -10.87 20.03 -2.65
N THR A 107 -11.26 20.30 -3.90
CA THR A 107 -12.58 20.88 -4.25
C THR A 107 -13.41 20.00 -5.17
N ASP A 108 -12.80 19.05 -5.90
CA ASP A 108 -13.50 18.06 -6.73
C ASP A 108 -13.10 16.63 -6.31
N PRO A 109 -13.92 15.94 -5.48
CA PRO A 109 -13.67 14.57 -5.05
C PRO A 109 -13.63 13.52 -6.18
N SER A 110 -14.01 13.88 -7.41
CA SER A 110 -13.83 12.99 -8.56
C SER A 110 -12.39 13.01 -9.08
N LEU A 111 -11.61 14.07 -8.84
CA LEU A 111 -10.29 14.30 -9.43
C LEU A 111 -9.11 13.84 -8.55
N ARG A 112 -8.27 12.96 -9.07
CA ARG A 112 -7.07 12.46 -8.39
C ARG A 112 -5.84 12.59 -9.28
N ALA A 113 -4.76 13.14 -8.72
CA ALA A 113 -3.44 13.18 -9.34
C ALA A 113 -2.60 12.02 -8.82
N VAL A 114 -1.82 11.38 -9.69
CA VAL A 114 -0.98 10.23 -9.37
C VAL A 114 0.41 10.42 -10.00
N LEU A 115 1.46 10.24 -9.20
CA LEU A 115 2.84 10.14 -9.66
C LEU A 115 3.23 8.67 -9.82
N ARG A 116 3.73 8.29 -11.00
CA ARG A 116 4.16 6.92 -11.28
C ARG A 116 5.60 6.90 -11.81
N ASN A 117 6.42 6.02 -11.25
CA ASN A 117 7.70 5.64 -11.87
C ASN A 117 7.43 4.41 -12.77
N GLY A 118 7.86 4.46 -14.02
CA GLY A 118 7.77 3.33 -14.92
C GLY A 118 8.83 2.26 -14.63
N LYS A 119 8.74 1.15 -15.37
CA LYS A 119 9.65 0.00 -15.20
C LYS A 119 11.04 0.26 -15.75
N GLU A 120 11.15 1.13 -16.76
CA GLU A 120 12.44 1.53 -17.33
C GLU A 120 13.10 2.59 -16.47
N LYS A 121 14.44 2.54 -16.37
CA LYS A 121 15.21 3.57 -15.65
C LYS A 121 14.84 4.95 -16.19
N SER A 122 14.47 5.84 -15.27
CA SER A 122 14.11 7.24 -15.55
C SER A 122 12.76 7.49 -16.23
N SER A 123 11.91 6.48 -16.44
CA SER A 123 10.55 6.73 -16.91
C SER A 123 9.67 7.23 -15.76
N CYS A 124 9.03 8.39 -15.92
CA CYS A 124 8.14 8.95 -14.91
C CYS A 124 6.92 9.65 -15.54
N PHE A 125 5.77 9.45 -14.91
CA PHE A 125 4.46 9.85 -15.44
C PHE A 125 3.64 10.57 -14.38
N VAL A 126 2.93 11.62 -14.81
CA VAL A 126 1.89 12.29 -14.02
C VAL A 126 0.54 11.93 -14.63
N GLU A 127 -0.28 11.21 -13.86
CA GLU A 127 -1.60 10.78 -14.29
C GLU A 127 -2.68 11.61 -13.59
N ILE A 128 -3.71 12.01 -14.33
CA ILE A 128 -4.92 12.64 -13.81
C ILE A 128 -6.08 11.67 -14.03
N TRP A 129 -6.75 11.33 -12.93
CA TRP A 129 -7.87 10.42 -12.89
C TRP A 129 -9.15 11.17 -12.53
N ARG A 130 -10.27 10.80 -13.14
CA ARG A 130 -11.62 11.25 -12.79
C ARG A 130 -12.52 10.04 -12.58
N ASP A 131 -13.18 9.94 -11.44
CA ASP A 131 -14.11 8.83 -11.11
C ASP A 131 -13.48 7.44 -11.31
N GLY A 132 -12.19 7.30 -10.99
CA GLY A 132 -11.44 6.06 -11.18
C GLY A 132 -11.07 5.73 -12.63
N MET A 133 -11.33 6.63 -13.58
CA MET A 133 -10.89 6.53 -14.97
C MET A 133 -9.71 7.46 -15.25
N LEU A 134 -8.72 6.97 -16.00
CA LEU A 134 -7.58 7.78 -16.43
C LEU A 134 -8.04 8.80 -17.47
N THR A 135 -7.89 10.09 -17.16
CA THR A 135 -8.28 11.20 -18.06
C THR A 135 -7.09 11.81 -18.79
N SER A 136 -5.95 11.92 -18.13
CA SER A 136 -4.71 12.44 -18.71
C SER A 136 -3.51 11.63 -18.20
N ASN A 137 -2.50 11.48 -19.05
CA ASN A 137 -1.24 10.86 -18.71
C ASN A 137 -0.10 11.65 -19.37
N TYR A 138 0.74 12.28 -18.56
CA TYR A 138 1.84 13.11 -19.00
C TYR A 138 3.17 12.39 -18.73
N ASP A 139 3.92 12.11 -19.79
CA ASP A 139 5.32 11.68 -19.67
C ASP A 139 6.19 12.89 -19.33
N VAL A 140 6.82 12.84 -18.16
CA VAL A 140 7.70 13.90 -17.65
C VAL A 140 9.14 13.42 -17.48
N SER A 141 9.50 12.29 -18.11
CA SER A 141 10.82 11.67 -18.03
C SER A 141 11.96 12.57 -18.51
N ALA A 142 11.66 13.51 -19.42
CA ALA A 142 12.65 14.47 -19.95
C ALA A 142 12.94 15.64 -18.99
N THR A 143 12.00 15.95 -18.09
CA THR A 143 12.08 17.11 -17.19
C THR A 143 12.32 16.71 -15.73
N HIS A 144 11.99 15.47 -15.35
CA HIS A 144 12.13 14.96 -14.00
C HIS A 144 12.93 13.64 -13.95
N GLY A 145 13.68 13.47 -12.86
CA GLY A 145 14.19 12.15 -12.46
C GLY A 145 13.08 11.28 -11.84
N GLN A 146 13.45 10.12 -11.30
CA GLN A 146 12.50 9.28 -10.58
C GLN A 146 11.85 10.05 -9.43
N PHE A 147 10.54 9.89 -9.26
CA PHE A 147 9.83 10.43 -8.13
C PHE A 147 10.24 9.72 -6.84
N TYR A 148 10.39 10.48 -5.77
CA TYR A 148 10.62 9.97 -4.43
C TYR A 148 9.27 9.81 -3.72
N GLY A 149 9.10 8.68 -3.03
CA GLY A 149 7.84 8.33 -2.36
C GLY A 149 7.84 8.60 -0.86
N ASP A 150 8.85 9.31 -0.35
CA ASP A 150 8.93 9.74 1.04
C ASP A 150 8.23 11.09 1.24
N GLU A 151 7.63 11.29 2.42
CA GLU A 151 6.83 12.48 2.72
C GLU A 151 7.68 13.77 2.80
N THR A 152 9.00 13.63 2.88
CA THR A 152 9.97 14.72 3.02
C THR A 152 9.97 15.67 1.82
N PHE A 153 9.65 15.18 0.62
CA PHE A 153 9.72 15.94 -0.64
C PHE A 153 8.39 15.92 -1.40
N GLY A 154 7.26 15.96 -0.68
CA GLY A 154 5.92 15.96 -1.29
C GLY A 154 5.79 17.02 -2.39
N SER A 155 5.48 16.59 -3.61
CA SER A 155 5.63 17.38 -4.85
C SER A 155 4.33 17.62 -5.63
N LEU A 156 3.18 17.18 -5.11
CA LEU A 156 1.88 17.41 -5.74
C LEU A 156 1.10 18.48 -4.97
N ALA A 157 0.57 19.48 -5.66
CA ALA A 157 -0.31 20.48 -5.06
C ALA A 157 -1.34 20.98 -6.08
N TRP A 158 -2.62 20.74 -5.81
CA TRP A 158 -3.68 21.33 -6.62
C TRP A 158 -3.76 22.85 -6.40
N SER A 159 -3.92 23.59 -7.49
CA SER A 159 -4.44 24.97 -7.45
C SER A 159 -5.86 25.01 -6.88
N ASN A 160 -6.24 26.15 -6.31
CA ASN A 160 -7.55 26.31 -5.62
C ASN A 160 -8.76 26.05 -6.53
N ASP A 161 -8.62 26.26 -7.84
CA ASP A 161 -9.64 26.04 -8.87
C ASP A 161 -9.46 24.73 -9.66
N ASN A 162 -8.48 23.89 -9.27
CA ASN A 162 -8.09 22.64 -9.92
C ASN A 162 -7.65 22.77 -11.38
N SER A 163 -7.33 23.96 -11.89
CA SER A 163 -6.86 24.08 -13.28
C SER A 163 -5.40 23.68 -13.47
N TYR A 164 -4.63 23.69 -12.39
CA TYR A 164 -3.21 23.32 -12.32
C TYR A 164 -2.93 22.34 -11.19
N LEU A 165 -1.89 21.52 -11.40
CA LEU A 165 -1.33 20.54 -10.49
C LEU A 165 0.18 20.79 -10.28
#